data_AF-A0A2T2RWE5-F1
#
_entry.id   AF-A0A2T2RWE5-F1
#
_cell.length_a   1.000
_cell.length_b   1.000
_cell.length_c   1.000
_cell.angle_alpha   90.00
_cell.angle_beta   90.00
_cell.angle_gamma   90.00
#
_symmetry.space_group_name_H-M   'P 1'
#
loop_
_entity.id
_entity.type
_entity.pdbx_description
1 polymer ?
#
loop_
_entity_poly.entity_id
_entity_poly.type
_entity_poly.pdbx_seq_one_letter_code
_entity_poly.pdbx_strand_id
1 'polypeptide(L)'
;GDSGTATFFFENPKVFSVQTPDAAEITGMYLIDEEGEISTQEVKGKFLNGQAQALEAVVTMKSQQEWDRFMRFMERYAQEHGLEFSKS
;
A
#
# COMPACT_ATOMS: atom_id res chain seq x y z
N GLY A 1 15.32 -17.14 7.10
CA GLY A 1 14.17 -17.51 6.26
C GLY A 1 13.43 -16.24 6.04
N ASP A 2 13.95 -15.44 5.12
CA ASP A 2 13.96 -13.97 5.24
C ASP A 2 12.88 -13.37 4.36
N SER A 3 11.62 -13.52 4.75
CA SER A 3 10.55 -12.74 4.15
C SER A 3 10.59 -11.31 4.69
N GLY A 4 10.63 -10.32 3.80
CA GLY A 4 10.46 -8.91 4.16
C GLY A 4 8.99 -8.53 4.16
N THR A 5 8.59 -7.56 4.99
CA THR A 5 7.23 -7.04 5.00
C THR A 5 7.27 -5.51 4.95
N ALA A 6 6.41 -4.92 4.12
CA ALA A 6 6.15 -3.49 4.11
C ALA A 6 4.69 -3.23 4.50
N THR A 7 4.49 -2.31 5.44
CA THR A 7 3.15 -1.91 5.90
C THR A 7 2.89 -0.48 5.48
N PHE A 8 1.77 -0.27 4.80
CA PHE A 8 1.28 1.03 4.39
C PHE A 8 0.11 1.42 5.28
N PHE A 9 0.12 2.65 5.78
CA PHE A 9 -0.95 3.20 6.57
C PHE A 9 -1.46 4.47 5.91
N PHE A 10 -2.76 4.49 5.61
CA PHE A 10 -3.43 5.63 5.00
C PHE A 10 -4.47 6.16 5.99
N GLU A 11 -4.24 7.36 6.50
CA GLU A 11 -5.20 8.06 7.32
C GLU A 11 -6.19 8.84 6.44
N ASN A 12 -7.48 8.66 6.69
CA ASN A 12 -8.58 9.29 5.96
C ASN A 12 -8.40 9.29 4.43
N PRO A 13 -8.14 8.11 3.80
CA PRO A 13 -7.87 8.05 2.37
C PRO A 13 -9.08 8.49 1.56
N LYS A 14 -8.83 9.19 0.46
CA LYS A 14 -9.87 9.67 -0.47
C LYS A 14 -10.76 8.56 -1.03
N VAL A 15 -10.30 7.31 -1.04
CA VAL A 15 -11.11 6.15 -1.45
C VAL A 15 -12.39 6.02 -0.61
N PHE A 16 -12.39 6.47 0.65
CA PHE A 16 -13.58 6.46 1.51
C PHE A 16 -14.64 7.51 1.12
N SER A 17 -14.27 8.55 0.36
CA SER A 17 -15.23 9.56 -0.11
C SER A 17 -15.82 9.23 -1.48
N VAL A 18 -15.36 8.16 -2.13
CA VAL A 18 -15.90 7.69 -3.41
C VAL A 18 -17.26 7.04 -3.15
N GLN A 19 -18.33 7.81 -3.33
CA GLN A 19 -19.72 7.34 -3.29
C GLN A 19 -20.13 6.83 -4.67
N THR A 20 -19.51 5.75 -5.15
CA THR A 20 -20.04 5.04 -6.32
C THR A 20 -21.18 4.11 -5.86
N PRO A 21 -22.25 3.94 -6.65
CA PRO A 21 -23.32 2.97 -6.36
C PRO A 21 -22.77 1.54 -6.19
N ASP A 22 -21.68 1.25 -6.91
CA ASP A 22 -20.77 0.15 -6.67
C ASP A 22 -19.63 0.66 -5.78
N ALA A 23 -19.90 0.95 -4.51
CA ALA A 23 -18.87 1.23 -3.52
C ALA A 23 -18.10 -0.09 -3.32
N ALA A 24 -17.24 -0.38 -4.28
CA ALA A 24 -16.59 -1.66 -4.43
C ALA A 24 -15.76 -1.89 -3.17
N GLU A 25 -15.95 -3.06 -2.57
CA GLU A 25 -15.12 -3.54 -1.49
C GLU A 25 -13.65 -3.37 -1.89
N ILE A 26 -12.85 -2.79 -0.99
CA ILE A 26 -11.42 -2.63 -1.25
C ILE A 26 -10.78 -4.01 -1.09
N THR A 27 -10.52 -4.67 -2.21
CA THR A 27 -10.00 -6.05 -2.25
C THR A 27 -8.49 -6.15 -2.38
N GLY A 28 -7.81 -5.04 -2.66
CA GLY A 28 -6.37 -5.03 -2.84
C GLY A 28 -5.77 -3.63 -2.97
N MET A 29 -4.44 -3.61 -2.92
CA MET A 29 -3.62 -2.43 -3.17
C MET A 29 -2.64 -2.76 -4.30
N TYR A 30 -2.45 -1.79 -5.20
CA TYR A 30 -1.62 -1.88 -6.38
C TYR A 30 -0.58 -0.77 -6.36
N LEU A 31 0.70 -1.15 -6.41
CA LEU A 31 1.86 -0.26 -6.53
C LEU A 31 2.32 -0.33 -7.99
N ILE A 32 2.13 0.76 -8.73
CA ILE A 32 2.31 0.78 -10.19
C ILE A 32 3.40 1.79 -10.55
N ASP A 33 4.40 1.36 -11.32
CA ASP A 33 5.43 2.20 -11.92
C ASP A 33 5.76 1.73 -13.35
N GLU A 34 6.80 2.29 -13.96
CA GLU A 34 7.27 1.93 -15.30
C GLU A 34 7.72 0.47 -15.47
N GLU A 35 8.02 -0.24 -14.39
CA GLU A 35 8.42 -1.66 -14.41
C GLU A 35 7.23 -2.61 -14.23
N GLY A 36 6.02 -2.09 -14.03
CA GLY A 36 4.79 -2.86 -13.89
C GLY A 36 4.15 -2.69 -12.52
N GLU A 37 3.60 -3.78 -11.98
CA GLU A 37 2.74 -3.77 -10.81
C GLU A 37 3.27 -4.68 -9.69
N ILE A 38 3.22 -4.20 -8.45
CA ILE A 38 3.29 -5.02 -7.23
C ILE A 38 1.92 -4.93 -6.56
N SER A 39 1.27 -6.06 -6.29
CA SER A 39 -0.07 -6.08 -5.70
C SER A 39 -0.13 -6.88 -4.41
N THR A 40 -1.08 -6.53 -3.56
CA THR A 40 -1.43 -7.27 -2.35
C THR A 40 -2.94 -7.29 -2.14
N GLN A 41 -3.45 -8.40 -1.61
CA GLN A 41 -4.83 -8.54 -1.13
C GLN A 41 -4.94 -8.37 0.38
N GLU A 42 -3.81 -8.22 1.09
CA GLU A 42 -3.79 -8.00 2.53
C GLU A 42 -4.09 -6.53 2.83
N VAL A 43 -5.38 -6.18 2.74
CA VAL A 43 -5.89 -4.84 3.01
C VAL A 43 -6.92 -4.88 4.11
N LYS A 44 -6.82 -3.96 5.08
CA LYS A 44 -7.68 -3.89 6.27
C LYS A 44 -8.14 -2.45 6.50
N GLY A 45 -9.45 -2.26 6.60
CA GLY A 45 -10.02 -1.00 7.07
C GLY A 45 -9.98 -0.90 8.59
N LYS A 46 -9.63 0.28 9.11
CA LYS A 46 -9.78 0.63 10.53
C LYS A 46 -11.01 1.51 10.71
N PHE A 47 -11.89 1.09 11.60
CA PHE A 47 -13.16 1.75 11.88
C PHE A 47 -13.18 2.32 13.28
N LEU A 48 -13.68 3.54 13.43
CA LEU A 48 -13.98 4.16 14.71
C LEU A 48 -15.47 4.51 14.72
N ASN A 49 -16.23 3.96 15.68
CA ASN A 49 -17.67 4.19 15.81
C ASN A 49 -18.47 3.91 14.52
N GLY A 50 -18.09 2.88 13.77
CA GLY A 50 -18.74 2.48 12.52
C GLY A 50 -18.35 3.31 11.29
N GLN A 51 -17.49 4.32 11.44
CA GLN A 51 -16.95 5.10 10.32
C GLN A 51 -15.54 4.61 9.96
N ALA A 52 -15.27 4.41 8.67
CA ALA A 52 -13.92 4.09 8.19
C ALA A 52 -13.01 5.31 8.37
N GLN A 53 -11.87 5.12 9.05
CA GLN A 53 -10.93 6.19 9.42
C GLN A 53 -9.57 6.01 8.77
N ALA A 54 -9.12 4.76 8.65
CA ALA A 54 -7.84 4.47 8.04
C ALA A 54 -7.87 3.15 7.26
N LEU A 55 -6.88 2.97 6.42
CA LEU A 55 -6.64 1.75 5.69
C LEU A 55 -5.20 1.30 5.92
N GLU A 56 -5.01 0.02 6.19
CA GLU A 56 -3.71 -0.60 6.33
C GLU A 56 -3.56 -1.66 5.25
N ALA A 57 -2.43 -1.65 4.54
CA ALA A 57 -2.12 -2.66 3.54
C ALA A 57 -0.73 -3.25 3.82
N VAL A 58 -0.59 -4.56 3.61
CA VAL A 58 0.64 -5.29 3.90
C VAL A 58 1.14 -5.95 2.62
N VAL A 59 2.40 -5.70 2.26
CA VAL A 59 3.10 -6.37 1.16
C VAL A 59 4.13 -7.31 1.76
N THR A 60 3.96 -8.61 1.54
CA THR A 60 4.89 -9.65 1.98
C THR A 60 5.76 -10.09 0.81
N MET A 61 7.07 -9.88 0.94
CA MET A 61 8.09 -10.27 -0.05
C MET A 61 8.75 -11.57 0.40
N LYS A 62 8.61 -12.63 -0.39
CA LYS A 62 9.08 -13.99 -0.10
C LYS A 62 10.40 -14.33 -0.78
N SER A 63 10.89 -13.46 -1.65
CA SER A 63 12.15 -13.64 -2.39
C SER A 63 12.97 -12.35 -2.44
N GLN A 64 14.29 -12.50 -2.67
CA GLN A 64 15.19 -11.36 -2.89
C GLN A 64 14.77 -10.54 -4.12
N GLN A 65 14.26 -11.18 -5.17
CA GLN A 65 13.81 -10.49 -6.39
C GLN A 65 12.60 -9.59 -6.12
N GLU A 66 11.64 -10.06 -5.30
CA GLU A 66 10.50 -9.25 -4.86
C GLU A 66 10.96 -8.06 -4.01
N TRP A 67 11.92 -8.28 -3.12
CA TRP A 67 12.52 -7.23 -2.32
C TRP A 67 13.21 -6.17 -3.18
N ASP A 68 14.06 -6.57 -4.12
CA ASP A 68 14.79 -5.66 -5.01
C ASP A 68 13.83 -4.89 -5.93
N ARG A 69 12.74 -5.52 -6.38
CA ARG A 69 11.67 -4.88 -7.14
C ARG A 69 10.92 -3.85 -6.30
N PHE A 70 10.60 -4.17 -5.05
CA PHE A 70 9.93 -3.27 -4.12
C PHE A 70 10.81 -2.06 -3.79
N MET A 71 12.10 -2.25 -3.54
CA MET A 71 13.01 -1.15 -3.23
C MET A 71 13.12 -0.16 -4.40
N ARG A 72 13.18 -0.64 -5.65
CA ARG A 72 13.17 0.23 -6.83
C ARG A 72 11.86 1.02 -6.99
N PHE A 73 10.73 0.37 -6.71
CA PHE A 73 9.43 1.08 -6.67
C PHE A 73 9.46 2.19 -5.61
N MET A 74 9.85 1.86 -4.38
CA MET A 74 9.86 2.82 -3.28
C MET A 74 10.82 3.98 -3.51
N GLU A 75 11.97 3.74 -4.14
CA GLU A 75 12.91 4.79 -4.50
C GLU A 75 12.30 5.80 -5.50
N ARG A 76 11.67 5.31 -6.58
CA ARG A 76 10.95 6.17 -7.54
C ARG A 76 9.80 6.91 -6.87
N TYR A 77 8.95 6.20 -6.14
CA TYR A 77 7.79 6.76 -5.46
C TYR A 77 8.19 7.86 -4.47
N ALA A 78 9.29 7.66 -3.73
CA ALA A 78 9.82 8.65 -2.81
C ALA A 78 10.32 9.91 -3.53
N GLN A 79 11.03 9.75 -4.66
CA GLN A 79 11.50 10.87 -5.47
C GLN A 79 10.35 11.70 -6.06
N GLU A 80 9.31 11.05 -6.57
CA GLU A 80 8.14 11.71 -7.19
C GLU A 80 7.24 12.43 -6.17
N HIS A 81 7.08 11.84 -4.98
CA HIS A 81 6.19 12.36 -3.94
C HIS A 81 6.90 13.15 -2.83
N GLY A 82 8.21 13.37 -2.95
CA GLY A 82 8.99 14.13 -1.98
C GLY A 82 9.01 13.48 -0.59
N LEU A 83 8.94 12.15 -0.53
CA LEU A 83 8.99 11.41 0.73
C LEU A 83 10.44 11.16 1.10
N GLU A 84 10.85 11.58 2.30
CA GLU A 84 12.16 11.24 2.84
C GLU A 84 12.11 9.88 3.53
N PHE A 85 13.05 8.99 3.19
CA PHE A 85 13.24 7.74 3.91
C PHE A 85 13.73 8.01 5.32
N SER A 86 12.84 7.92 6.30
CA SER A 86 13.21 7.87 7.71
C SER A 86 13.48 6.42 8.10
N LYS A 87 14.76 6.02 8.12
CA LYS A 87 15.17 4.72 8.67
C LYS A 87 15.23 4.84 10.19
N SER A 88 14.34 4.16 10.90
CA SER A 88 14.41 3.95 12.36
C SER A 88 15.04 2.60 12.68
#